data_AF-A0A956TH76-F1
#
_entry.id   AF-A0A956TH76-F1
#
_cell.length_a   1.000
_cell.length_b   1.000
_cell.length_c   1.000
_cell.angle_alpha   90.00
_cell.angle_beta   90.00
_cell.angle_gamma   90.00
#
_symmetry.space_group_name_H-M   'P 1'
#
loop_
_entity.id
_entity.type
_entity.pdbx_description
1 polymer ?
#
loop_
_entity_poly.entity_id
_entity_poly.type
_entity_poly.pdbx_seq_one_letter_code
_entity_poly.pdbx_strand_id
1 'polypeptide(L)'
;MIIGRQLATYRNLAPTRPANTRATGPIDVYQPNAPSRPVIPPSPHQTALAAAIPGLFGPAGLLLPDSEGRIGHLALQFGNKEFDKPLPEVARKAVLGVYRKLLTNMHPETRFTIVAADTRGVEDLKKLVDETGIANPQRVKIVGLDSEQGFSIWIRDSMLPVWSDQGTRVLVQDRTYFAGPDEQAVPFNLPVQAEAHPGLRLDGGNILSNRHQVIVGIDSVEHTAARLRELVGGDRNWNELAVKLFEHEFGKPALVVGKDDPDTPEVETQPAFHIDMVATPIGEENFMVGDPGLASRVLAELSPEQRAEVNQKMAAAAGLDSRRDLVGELLEENANHQANFDNLARELSPHYEVERIPCLLGQRFTHSLPYLTYNNCIMEVYDDVKKVYLPQYDCEPLDRLARQSYERHGFEVVPLDMAAITVLEGAIRCSSYALERHL
;
A
#
# COMPACT_ATOMS: atom_id res chain seq x y z
N MET A 1 -53.64 19.14 15.97
CA MET A 1 -52.60 19.99 15.35
C MET A 1 -51.42 19.07 15.06
N ILE A 2 -51.40 18.51 13.84
CA ILE A 2 -50.46 17.47 13.38
C ILE A 2 -49.79 18.08 12.14
N ILE A 3 -48.48 18.24 12.15
CA ILE A 3 -47.72 18.67 10.98
C ILE A 3 -46.91 17.48 10.50
N GLY A 4 -47.29 17.00 9.32
CA GLY A 4 -46.72 15.86 8.63
C GLY A 4 -45.48 16.23 7.82
N ARG A 5 -44.56 15.25 7.77
CA ARG A 5 -43.34 15.19 6.98
C ARG A 5 -43.61 15.27 5.47
N GLN A 6 -42.77 15.99 4.74
CA GLN A 6 -42.54 15.78 3.31
C GLN A 6 -41.13 15.21 3.11
N LEU A 7 -41.06 13.96 2.66
CA LEU A 7 -39.87 13.30 2.12
C LEU A 7 -39.85 13.58 0.61
N ALA A 8 -38.78 14.21 0.13
CA ALA A 8 -38.52 14.37 -1.30
C ALA A 8 -37.95 13.07 -1.87
N THR A 9 -38.57 12.60 -2.95
CA THR A 9 -38.21 11.40 -3.70
C THR A 9 -37.12 11.75 -4.73
N TYR A 10 -35.95 11.13 -4.62
CA TYR A 10 -34.94 11.17 -5.68
C TYR A 10 -35.34 10.19 -6.79
N ARG A 11 -35.61 10.74 -7.98
CA ARG A 11 -35.86 9.96 -9.20
C ARG A 11 -34.53 9.60 -9.86
N ASN A 12 -34.37 8.30 -10.12
CA ASN A 12 -33.32 7.69 -10.93
C ASN A 12 -33.26 8.32 -12.33
N LEU A 13 -32.09 8.84 -12.71
CA LEU A 13 -31.69 9.04 -14.09
C LEU A 13 -30.61 8.00 -14.41
N ALA A 14 -30.98 6.98 -15.17
CA ALA A 14 -30.03 6.03 -15.74
C ALA A 14 -29.32 6.69 -16.94
N PRO A 15 -27.98 6.60 -17.07
CA PRO A 15 -27.31 7.00 -18.29
C PRO A 15 -27.32 5.84 -19.29
N THR A 16 -27.93 6.06 -20.45
CA THR A 16 -27.78 5.20 -21.63
C THR A 16 -26.36 5.37 -22.21
N ARG A 17 -25.51 4.35 -22.12
CA ARG A 17 -24.26 4.27 -22.89
C ARG A 17 -24.50 3.50 -24.21
N PRO A 18 -23.90 3.94 -25.33
CA PRO A 18 -23.94 3.17 -26.57
C PRO A 18 -23.00 1.96 -26.49
N ALA A 19 -23.45 0.83 -27.05
CA ALA A 19 -22.66 -0.39 -27.19
C ALA A 19 -21.49 -0.14 -28.15
N ASN A 20 -20.26 -0.35 -27.67
CA ASN A 20 -19.06 -0.26 -28.47
C ASN A 20 -18.53 -1.69 -28.69
N THR A 21 -18.88 -2.28 -29.82
CA THR A 21 -18.28 -3.56 -30.26
C THR A 21 -16.94 -3.26 -30.91
N ARG A 22 -15.82 -3.50 -30.20
CA ARG A 22 -14.50 -3.62 -30.82
C ARG A 22 -13.95 -5.03 -30.61
N ALA A 23 -13.42 -5.54 -31.71
CA ALA A 23 -12.84 -6.86 -31.85
C ALA A 23 -11.59 -7.02 -30.97
N THR A 24 -11.46 -8.19 -30.36
CA THR A 24 -10.28 -8.65 -29.62
C THR A 24 -9.10 -8.84 -30.57
N GLY A 25 -8.23 -7.84 -30.65
CA GLY A 25 -6.87 -8.00 -31.16
C GLY A 25 -5.95 -8.60 -30.10
N PRO A 26 -4.75 -9.08 -30.47
CA PRO A 26 -3.76 -9.58 -29.51
C PRO A 26 -3.37 -8.47 -28.53
N ILE A 27 -3.26 -8.82 -27.26
CA ILE A 27 -2.80 -7.95 -26.17
C ILE A 27 -1.36 -7.54 -26.50
N ASP A 28 -1.15 -6.27 -26.81
CA ASP A 28 0.19 -5.69 -26.92
C ASP A 28 0.84 -5.77 -25.54
N VAL A 29 1.93 -6.53 -25.42
CA VAL A 29 2.84 -6.39 -24.28
C VAL A 29 3.32 -4.95 -24.33
N TYR A 30 3.10 -4.17 -23.26
CA TYR A 30 3.70 -2.85 -23.10
C TYR A 30 5.22 -2.95 -23.30
N GLN A 31 5.65 -2.72 -24.54
CA GLN A 31 6.99 -2.29 -24.84
C GLN A 31 6.95 -0.80 -24.52
N PRO A 32 7.75 -0.30 -23.57
CA PRO A 32 7.91 1.13 -23.45
C PRO A 32 8.58 1.60 -24.74
N ASN A 33 7.76 1.93 -25.74
CA ASN A 33 8.08 2.90 -26.76
C ASN A 33 8.07 4.30 -26.12
N ALA A 34 8.60 4.41 -24.89
CA ALA A 34 9.09 5.67 -24.40
C ALA A 34 10.20 6.03 -25.39
N PRO A 35 10.10 7.16 -26.13
CA PRO A 35 11.22 7.62 -26.94
C PRO A 35 12.46 7.56 -26.05
N SER A 36 13.52 6.91 -26.52
CA SER A 36 14.78 6.71 -25.79
C SER A 36 15.05 7.95 -24.96
N ARG A 37 14.74 7.89 -23.65
CA ARG A 37 14.82 9.08 -22.81
C ARG A 37 16.27 9.52 -22.89
N PRO A 38 16.55 10.81 -23.13
CA PRO A 38 17.92 11.28 -23.12
C PRO A 38 18.52 10.85 -21.79
N VAL A 39 19.55 9.99 -21.86
CA VAL A 39 20.31 9.60 -20.68
C VAL A 39 20.96 10.89 -20.21
N ILE A 40 20.38 11.51 -19.17
CA ILE A 40 20.97 12.70 -18.56
C ILE A 40 22.28 12.22 -17.95
N PRO A 41 23.44 12.74 -18.41
CA PRO A 41 24.72 12.31 -17.87
C PRO A 41 24.74 12.61 -16.37
N PRO A 42 25.32 11.71 -15.54
CA PRO A 42 25.40 11.92 -14.11
C PRO A 42 26.11 13.24 -13.82
N SER A 43 25.60 14.01 -12.86
CA SER A 43 26.27 15.20 -12.38
C SER A 43 27.65 14.85 -11.80
N PRO A 44 28.61 15.79 -11.73
CA PRO A 44 29.90 15.54 -11.10
C PRO A 44 29.79 14.97 -9.67
N HIS A 45 28.74 15.38 -8.93
CA HIS A 45 28.44 14.84 -7.61
C HIS A 45 27.99 13.37 -7.66
N GLN A 46 27.15 12.99 -8.61
CA GLN A 46 26.74 11.59 -8.82
C GLN A 46 27.94 10.72 -9.22
N THR A 47 28.82 11.21 -10.10
CA THR A 47 30.05 10.48 -10.47
C THR A 47 30.98 10.26 -9.27
N ALA A 48 31.19 11.29 -8.45
CA ALA A 48 32.01 11.16 -7.24
C ALA A 48 31.40 10.18 -6.23
N LEU A 49 30.08 10.15 -6.13
CA LEU A 49 29.35 9.25 -5.23
C LEU A 49 29.36 7.80 -5.73
N ALA A 50 29.18 7.59 -7.04
CA ALA A 50 29.31 6.29 -7.69
C ALA A 50 30.71 5.70 -7.53
N ALA A 51 31.75 6.55 -7.60
CA ALA A 51 33.13 6.14 -7.36
C ALA A 51 33.39 5.78 -5.89
N ALA A 52 32.72 6.46 -4.95
CA ALA A 52 32.87 6.21 -3.52
C ALA A 52 32.09 4.97 -3.03
N ILE A 53 30.93 4.69 -3.65
CA ILE A 53 30.06 3.58 -3.30
C ILE A 53 29.80 2.75 -4.57
N PRO A 54 30.57 1.67 -4.79
CA PRO A 54 30.30 0.74 -5.87
C PRO A 54 28.86 0.22 -5.80
N GLY A 55 28.16 0.24 -6.94
CA GLY A 55 26.77 -0.24 -7.04
C GLY A 55 25.70 0.74 -6.54
N LEU A 56 26.06 1.98 -6.20
CA LEU A 56 25.07 2.98 -5.78
C LEU A 56 24.11 3.41 -6.89
N PHE A 57 24.60 3.46 -8.12
CA PHE A 57 23.80 3.71 -9.31
C PHE A 57 23.88 2.44 -10.16
N GLY A 58 22.95 1.52 -9.89
CA GLY A 58 22.83 0.26 -10.62
C GLY A 58 22.27 0.47 -12.04
N PRO A 59 21.95 -0.60 -12.78
CA PRO A 59 21.16 -0.46 -13.99
C PRO A 59 19.79 0.11 -13.63
N ALA A 60 19.47 1.34 -14.04
CA ALA A 60 18.19 1.98 -13.75
C ALA A 60 17.00 1.05 -14.07
N GLY A 61 16.02 0.99 -13.17
CA GLY A 61 14.80 0.22 -13.35
C GLY A 61 13.58 1.13 -13.40
N LEU A 62 12.45 0.60 -13.84
CA LEU A 62 11.16 1.27 -13.80
C LEU A 62 10.34 0.72 -12.64
N LEU A 63 10.06 1.55 -11.62
CA LEU A 63 9.14 1.13 -10.56
C LEU A 63 7.74 0.92 -11.16
N LEU A 64 7.13 -0.24 -10.94
CA LEU A 64 5.80 -0.55 -11.50
C LEU A 64 4.74 0.42 -10.95
N PRO A 65 3.73 0.83 -11.75
CA PRO A 65 2.64 1.66 -11.25
C PRO A 65 1.73 0.86 -10.31
N ASP A 66 1.21 1.50 -9.26
CA ASP A 66 0.30 0.89 -8.30
C ASP A 66 -1.16 0.86 -8.78
N SER A 67 -1.55 1.85 -9.60
CA SER A 67 -2.93 2.11 -10.00
C SER A 67 -3.31 1.57 -11.38
N GLU A 68 -2.38 0.96 -12.12
CA GLU A 68 -2.60 0.54 -13.50
C GLU A 68 -1.99 -0.83 -13.85
N GLY A 69 -2.52 -1.44 -14.90
CA GLY A 69 -2.14 -2.75 -15.40
C GLY A 69 -2.79 -3.93 -14.69
N ARG A 70 -2.71 -5.09 -15.34
CA ARG A 70 -3.05 -6.39 -14.77
C ARG A 70 -1.90 -6.90 -13.93
N ILE A 71 -2.13 -7.38 -12.71
CA ILE A 71 -1.07 -8.00 -11.93
C ILE A 71 -0.77 -9.39 -12.51
N GLY A 72 0.44 -9.58 -13.04
CA GLY A 72 0.91 -10.87 -13.59
C GLY A 72 1.50 -11.78 -12.51
N HIS A 73 2.11 -11.20 -11.48
CA HIS A 73 2.71 -11.94 -10.37
C HIS A 73 2.64 -11.11 -9.09
N LEU A 74 1.98 -11.63 -8.05
CA LEU A 74 1.92 -11.04 -6.72
C LEU A 74 2.79 -11.82 -5.73
N ALA A 75 3.68 -11.12 -5.02
CA ALA A 75 4.41 -11.66 -3.89
C ALA A 75 3.67 -11.33 -2.58
N LEU A 76 3.64 -12.31 -1.67
CA LEU A 76 3.01 -12.26 -0.36
C LEU A 76 3.95 -12.88 0.69
N GLN A 77 3.84 -12.45 1.94
CA GLN A 77 4.62 -12.96 3.06
C GLN A 77 3.68 -13.44 4.18
N PHE A 78 3.78 -14.73 4.52
CA PHE A 78 3.04 -15.35 5.60
C PHE A 78 3.94 -15.58 6.80
N GLY A 79 4.19 -14.50 7.52
CA GLY A 79 4.94 -14.47 8.76
C GLY A 79 4.26 -15.20 9.92
N ASN A 80 5.03 -15.38 11.00
CA ASN A 80 4.56 -15.96 12.26
C ASN A 80 4.81 -15.03 13.46
N LYS A 81 5.25 -13.79 13.21
CA LYS A 81 5.48 -12.76 14.23
C LYS A 81 4.99 -11.41 13.78
N GLU A 82 4.80 -10.52 14.75
CA GLU A 82 4.71 -9.08 14.56
C GLU A 82 5.48 -8.44 15.72
N PHE A 83 6.46 -7.60 15.39
CA PHE A 83 7.49 -7.20 16.34
C PHE A 83 8.15 -8.38 17.05
N ASP A 84 8.30 -8.29 18.38
CA ASP A 84 8.85 -9.33 19.24
C ASP A 84 7.82 -10.40 19.64
N LYS A 85 6.59 -10.33 19.12
CA LYS A 85 5.47 -11.17 19.54
C LYS A 85 5.07 -12.18 18.46
N PRO A 86 4.58 -13.38 18.83
CA PRO A 86 3.95 -14.28 17.89
C PRO A 86 2.73 -13.62 17.22
N LEU A 87 2.53 -13.92 15.94
CA LEU A 87 1.36 -13.46 15.20
C LEU A 87 0.08 -13.99 15.88
N PRO A 88 -0.86 -13.13 16.29
CA PRO A 88 -2.09 -13.58 16.93
C PRO A 88 -2.88 -14.53 16.02
N GLU A 89 -3.49 -15.57 16.60
CA GLU A 89 -4.25 -16.58 15.84
C GLU A 89 -5.42 -15.96 15.05
N VAL A 90 -6.04 -14.91 15.59
CA VAL A 90 -7.11 -14.16 14.90
C VAL A 90 -6.58 -13.45 13.65
N ALA A 91 -5.40 -12.81 13.74
CA ALA A 91 -4.74 -12.17 12.61
C ALA A 91 -4.28 -13.21 11.58
N ARG A 92 -3.70 -14.33 12.04
CA ARG A 92 -3.31 -15.44 11.15
C ARG A 92 -4.49 -15.94 10.30
N LYS A 93 -5.65 -16.16 10.93
CA LYS A 93 -6.88 -16.58 10.23
C LYS A 93 -7.36 -15.50 9.25
N ALA A 94 -7.30 -14.24 9.64
CA ALA A 94 -7.67 -13.13 8.76
C ALA A 94 -6.77 -13.06 7.53
N VAL A 95 -5.43 -13.21 7.68
CA VAL A 95 -4.49 -13.24 6.55
C VAL A 95 -4.84 -14.36 5.57
N LEU A 96 -5.12 -15.57 6.06
CA LEU A 96 -5.54 -16.68 5.19
C LEU A 96 -6.88 -16.41 4.49
N GLY A 97 -7.82 -15.74 5.15
CA GLY A 97 -9.09 -15.31 4.57
C GLY A 97 -8.90 -14.29 3.44
N VAL A 98 -8.02 -13.33 3.65
CA VAL A 98 -7.64 -12.33 2.64
C VAL A 98 -6.95 -12.98 1.45
N TYR A 99 -6.00 -13.90 1.70
CA TYR A 99 -5.35 -14.64 0.62
C TYR A 99 -6.35 -15.46 -0.18
N ARG A 100 -7.33 -16.11 0.47
CA ARG A 100 -8.44 -16.79 -0.23
C ARG A 100 -9.17 -15.86 -1.19
N LYS A 101 -9.48 -14.63 -0.76
CA LYS A 101 -10.15 -13.62 -1.60
C LYS A 101 -9.27 -13.23 -2.79
N LEU A 102 -7.98 -12.99 -2.59
CA LEU A 102 -7.06 -12.69 -3.69
C LEU A 102 -6.98 -13.84 -4.71
N LEU A 103 -6.77 -15.08 -4.24
CA LEU A 103 -6.66 -16.26 -5.10
C LEU A 103 -7.91 -16.51 -5.95
N THR A 104 -9.09 -16.16 -5.44
CA THR A 104 -10.38 -16.39 -6.12
C THR A 104 -10.84 -15.25 -7.01
N ASN A 105 -10.42 -14.01 -6.72
CA ASN A 105 -10.94 -12.82 -7.40
C ASN A 105 -9.95 -12.18 -8.38
N MET A 106 -8.64 -12.45 -8.24
CA MET A 106 -7.63 -12.03 -9.21
C MET A 106 -7.72 -12.84 -10.50
N HIS A 107 -7.23 -12.23 -11.60
CA HIS A 107 -7.25 -12.83 -12.93
C HIS A 107 -6.74 -14.28 -12.90
N PRO A 108 -7.35 -15.26 -13.62
CA PRO A 108 -6.97 -16.68 -13.58
C PRO A 108 -5.48 -17.00 -13.83
N GLU A 109 -4.76 -16.08 -14.47
CA GLU A 109 -3.33 -16.20 -14.79
C GLU A 109 -2.37 -15.53 -13.80
N THR A 110 -2.86 -14.70 -12.84
CA THR A 110 -1.99 -14.01 -11.88
C THR A 110 -1.23 -15.03 -11.03
N ARG A 111 0.09 -15.06 -11.10
CA ARG A 111 0.90 -15.96 -10.28
C ARG A 111 1.03 -15.42 -8.87
N PHE A 112 1.17 -16.32 -7.90
CA PHE A 112 1.43 -15.98 -6.51
C PHE A 112 2.73 -16.63 -6.06
N THR A 113 3.56 -15.88 -5.35
CA THR A 113 4.61 -16.47 -4.50
C THR A 113 4.36 -16.05 -3.07
N ILE A 114 4.17 -17.04 -2.21
CA ILE A 114 3.91 -16.82 -0.79
C ILE A 114 5.09 -17.39 -0.01
N VAL A 115 5.84 -16.51 0.65
CA VAL A 115 6.98 -16.89 1.50
C VAL A 115 6.47 -17.11 2.92
N ALA A 116 6.61 -18.32 3.44
CA ALA A 116 6.09 -18.74 4.74
C ALA A 116 7.24 -18.90 5.75
N ALA A 117 7.01 -18.44 6.98
CA ALA A 117 8.05 -18.45 8.01
C ALA A 117 8.45 -19.87 8.44
N ASP A 118 7.48 -20.78 8.56
CA ASP A 118 7.69 -22.10 9.15
C ASP A 118 6.83 -23.18 8.47
N THR A 119 7.07 -24.44 8.85
CA THR A 119 6.33 -25.62 8.38
C THR A 119 4.82 -25.47 8.56
N ARG A 120 4.37 -24.93 9.71
CA ARG A 120 2.94 -24.70 9.96
C ARG A 120 2.36 -23.72 8.94
N GLY A 121 3.08 -22.64 8.64
CA GLY A 121 2.75 -21.67 7.60
C GLY A 121 2.60 -22.32 6.22
N VAL A 122 3.54 -23.19 5.85
CA VAL A 122 3.49 -23.95 4.61
C VAL A 122 2.26 -24.86 4.56
N GLU A 123 1.96 -25.57 5.64
CA GLU A 123 0.80 -26.48 5.74
C GLU A 123 -0.52 -25.71 5.63
N ASP A 124 -0.67 -24.60 6.36
CA ASP A 124 -1.87 -23.75 6.31
C ASP A 124 -2.11 -23.19 4.91
N LEU A 125 -1.05 -22.77 4.20
CA LEU A 125 -1.15 -22.26 2.83
C LEU A 125 -1.48 -23.36 1.82
N LYS A 126 -0.91 -24.56 1.96
CA LYS A 126 -1.26 -25.71 1.10
C LYS A 126 -2.75 -26.06 1.25
N LYS A 127 -3.20 -26.16 2.49
CA LYS A 127 -4.61 -26.39 2.82
C LYS A 127 -5.50 -25.30 2.24
N LEU A 128 -5.10 -24.02 2.37
CA LEU A 128 -5.82 -22.90 1.76
C LEU A 128 -5.96 -23.07 0.24
N VAL A 129 -4.87 -23.38 -0.47
CA VAL A 129 -4.89 -23.56 -1.93
C VAL A 129 -5.84 -24.70 -2.32
N ASP A 130 -5.75 -25.84 -1.64
CA ASP A 130 -6.60 -27.01 -1.89
C ASP A 130 -8.09 -26.69 -1.67
N GLU A 131 -8.42 -26.05 -0.54
CA GLU A 131 -9.80 -25.69 -0.18
C GLU A 131 -10.39 -24.57 -1.03
N THR A 132 -9.56 -23.77 -1.69
CA THR A 132 -10.04 -22.66 -2.53
C THR A 132 -10.65 -23.18 -3.84
N GLY A 133 -10.24 -24.37 -4.29
CA GLY A 133 -10.77 -24.97 -5.52
C GLY A 133 -10.44 -24.15 -6.78
N ILE A 134 -9.36 -23.36 -6.77
CA ILE A 134 -8.90 -22.64 -7.96
C ILE A 134 -8.55 -23.62 -9.08
N ALA A 135 -8.96 -23.30 -10.31
CA ALA A 135 -8.80 -24.21 -11.45
C ALA A 135 -7.34 -24.58 -11.76
N ASN A 136 -6.40 -23.68 -11.47
CA ASN A 136 -4.97 -23.89 -11.65
C ASN A 136 -4.23 -23.65 -10.32
N PRO A 137 -4.10 -24.65 -9.42
CA PRO A 137 -3.38 -24.47 -8.16
C PRO A 137 -1.88 -24.22 -8.36
N GLN A 138 -1.30 -24.62 -9.50
CA GLN A 138 0.13 -24.44 -9.80
C GLN A 138 0.53 -22.97 -10.00
N ARG A 139 -0.44 -22.05 -10.12
CA ARG A 139 -0.17 -20.61 -10.10
C ARG A 139 0.27 -20.10 -8.72
N VAL A 140 0.13 -20.90 -7.66
CA VAL A 140 0.53 -20.55 -6.30
C VAL A 140 1.80 -21.31 -5.93
N LYS A 141 2.91 -20.59 -5.82
CA LYS A 141 4.19 -21.11 -5.32
C LYS A 141 4.33 -20.78 -3.84
N ILE A 142 4.47 -21.79 -3.00
CA ILE A 142 4.74 -21.64 -1.57
C ILE A 142 6.23 -21.91 -1.33
N VAL A 143 6.90 -21.00 -0.63
CA VAL A 143 8.33 -21.11 -0.27
C VAL A 143 8.42 -21.07 1.26
N GLY A 144 8.88 -22.15 1.88
CA GLY A 144 9.16 -22.18 3.33
C GLY A 144 10.60 -21.74 3.60
N LEU A 145 10.80 -20.89 4.61
CA LEU A 145 12.14 -20.46 5.03
C LEU A 145 12.67 -21.17 6.28
N ASP A 146 11.82 -21.91 7.00
CA ASP A 146 12.16 -22.54 8.28
C ASP A 146 12.87 -21.57 9.25
N SER A 147 12.33 -20.35 9.33
CA SER A 147 12.87 -19.24 10.08
C SER A 147 12.80 -19.49 11.59
N GLU A 148 13.95 -19.48 12.25
CA GLU A 148 14.06 -19.63 13.70
C GLU A 148 13.52 -18.40 14.42
N GLN A 149 13.79 -17.21 13.86
CA GLN A 149 13.44 -15.95 14.51
C GLN A 149 12.11 -15.38 14.03
N GLY A 150 11.49 -15.97 13.01
CA GLY A 150 10.26 -15.47 12.41
C GLY A 150 10.44 -14.17 11.63
N PHE A 151 9.37 -13.76 10.96
CA PHE A 151 9.25 -12.48 10.27
C PHE A 151 7.79 -12.02 10.23
N SER A 152 7.59 -10.74 9.90
CA SER A 152 6.28 -10.08 9.81
C SER A 152 5.44 -10.58 8.62
N ILE A 153 4.28 -9.97 8.34
CA ILE A 153 3.55 -10.20 7.09
C ILE A 153 3.82 -9.10 6.03
N TRP A 154 4.69 -8.14 6.31
CA TRP A 154 4.87 -6.89 5.56
C TRP A 154 5.91 -6.98 4.46
N ILE A 155 5.61 -7.76 3.41
CA ILE A 155 6.54 -7.93 2.30
C ILE A 155 6.84 -6.62 1.56
N ARG A 156 5.90 -5.67 1.55
CA ARG A 156 6.03 -4.36 0.88
C ARG A 156 7.26 -3.60 1.34
N ASP A 157 7.56 -3.71 2.63
CA ASP A 157 8.59 -2.90 3.26
C ASP A 157 9.99 -3.47 3.09
N SER A 158 10.09 -4.74 2.67
CA SER A 158 11.35 -5.46 2.53
C SER A 158 11.96 -5.37 1.14
N MET A 159 11.26 -4.78 0.17
CA MET A 159 11.73 -4.80 -1.22
C MET A 159 11.10 -3.73 -2.09
N LEU A 160 11.77 -3.43 -3.20
CA LEU A 160 11.31 -2.52 -4.25
C LEU A 160 11.50 -3.21 -5.62
N PRO A 161 10.46 -3.86 -6.19
CA PRO A 161 10.49 -4.44 -7.51
C PRO A 161 10.58 -3.35 -8.58
N VAL A 162 11.61 -3.41 -9.41
CA VAL A 162 11.83 -2.51 -10.53
C VAL A 162 11.98 -3.33 -11.81
N TRP A 163 11.35 -2.86 -12.88
CA TRP A 163 11.29 -3.56 -14.16
C TRP A 163 12.34 -3.03 -15.13
N SER A 164 12.92 -3.92 -15.92
CA SER A 164 13.89 -3.63 -16.98
C SER A 164 13.61 -4.48 -18.22
N ASP A 165 14.39 -4.27 -19.28
CA ASP A 165 14.38 -5.11 -20.48
C ASP A 165 14.72 -6.59 -20.20
N GLN A 166 15.43 -6.86 -19.11
CA GLN A 166 15.76 -8.20 -18.63
C GLN A 166 14.68 -8.81 -17.72
N GLY A 167 13.58 -8.08 -17.49
CA GLY A 167 12.50 -8.46 -16.57
C GLY A 167 12.59 -7.71 -15.24
N THR A 168 11.82 -8.18 -14.26
CA THR A 168 11.77 -7.60 -12.92
C THR A 168 12.97 -8.05 -12.09
N ARG A 169 13.65 -7.08 -11.48
CA ARG A 169 14.58 -7.27 -10.36
C ARG A 169 14.01 -6.63 -9.10
N VAL A 170 14.49 -7.07 -7.95
CA VAL A 170 14.11 -6.56 -6.65
C VAL A 170 15.31 -5.88 -6.01
N LEU A 171 15.14 -4.58 -5.70
CA LEU A 171 16.05 -3.86 -4.82
C LEU A 171 15.71 -4.18 -3.37
N VAL A 172 16.70 -4.61 -2.60
CA VAL A 172 16.59 -4.87 -1.15
C VAL A 172 17.29 -3.73 -0.43
N GLN A 173 16.50 -2.81 0.09
CA GLN A 173 16.94 -1.62 0.79
C GLN A 173 17.29 -1.89 2.26
N ASP A 174 18.00 -0.95 2.89
CA ASP A 174 18.12 -0.89 4.35
C ASP A 174 16.76 -0.45 4.93
N ARG A 175 16.11 -1.27 5.76
CA ARG A 175 14.81 -0.89 6.34
C ARG A 175 15.00 -0.04 7.58
N THR A 176 14.01 0.79 7.85
CA THR A 176 13.90 1.53 9.12
C THR A 176 13.46 0.64 10.28
N TYR A 177 12.90 -0.53 9.97
CA TYR A 177 12.42 -1.50 10.93
C TYR A 177 12.46 -2.94 10.39
N PHE A 178 12.77 -3.92 11.25
CA PHE A 178 12.67 -5.35 10.95
C PHE A 178 11.98 -6.07 12.11
N ALA A 179 11.01 -6.95 11.84
CA ALA A 179 10.40 -7.77 12.87
C ALA A 179 11.32 -8.90 13.34
N GLY A 180 12.22 -9.35 12.46
CA GLY A 180 13.27 -10.31 12.77
C GLY A 180 14.39 -10.27 11.72
N PRO A 181 15.61 -10.73 12.05
CA PRO A 181 16.72 -10.73 11.10
C PRO A 181 16.47 -11.63 9.89
N ASP A 182 15.66 -12.68 10.05
CA ASP A 182 15.33 -13.62 8.97
C ASP A 182 14.43 -12.98 7.89
N GLU A 183 13.77 -11.85 8.20
CA GLU A 183 12.95 -11.10 7.25
C GLU A 183 13.77 -10.57 6.06
N GLN A 184 15.05 -10.29 6.28
CA GLN A 184 15.99 -9.86 5.22
C GLN A 184 16.19 -10.93 4.14
N ALA A 185 15.91 -12.21 4.44
CA ALA A 185 16.03 -13.28 3.48
C ALA A 185 14.81 -13.39 2.54
N VAL A 186 13.67 -12.79 2.88
CA VAL A 186 12.42 -12.96 2.12
C VAL A 186 12.58 -12.54 0.64
N PRO A 187 13.13 -11.36 0.31
CA PRO A 187 13.26 -10.95 -1.09
C PRO A 187 14.13 -11.89 -1.94
N PHE A 188 15.17 -12.47 -1.34
CA PHE A 188 16.10 -13.40 -2.03
C PHE A 188 15.50 -14.78 -2.33
N ASN A 189 14.32 -15.07 -1.79
CA ASN A 189 13.60 -16.32 -2.00
C ASN A 189 12.44 -16.19 -3.01
N LEU A 190 12.30 -15.02 -3.63
CA LEU A 190 11.35 -14.78 -4.70
C LEU A 190 11.87 -15.29 -6.04
N PRO A 191 10.99 -15.55 -7.03
CA PRO A 191 11.39 -16.06 -8.35
C PRO A 191 11.87 -14.95 -9.29
N VAL A 192 12.56 -13.95 -8.74
CA VAL A 192 13.14 -12.80 -9.44
C VAL A 192 14.52 -12.53 -8.86
N GLN A 193 15.41 -11.89 -9.62
CA GLN A 193 16.70 -11.49 -9.10
C GLN A 193 16.52 -10.45 -8.00
N ALA A 194 17.12 -10.68 -6.83
CA ALA A 194 17.15 -9.72 -5.74
C ALA A 194 18.59 -9.26 -5.49
N GLU A 195 18.77 -7.96 -5.21
CA GLU A 195 20.07 -7.38 -4.91
C GLU A 195 19.97 -6.35 -3.78
N ALA A 196 20.93 -6.38 -2.86
CA ALA A 196 21.01 -5.38 -1.81
C ALA A 196 21.42 -4.03 -2.39
N HIS A 197 20.68 -2.97 -2.06
CA HIS A 197 20.98 -1.61 -2.49
C HIS A 197 21.73 -0.86 -1.38
N PRO A 198 22.98 -0.43 -1.61
CA PRO A 198 23.83 0.08 -0.53
C PRO A 198 23.34 1.44 0.03
N GLY A 199 22.78 2.28 -0.82
CA GLY A 199 22.42 3.67 -0.47
C GLY A 199 20.96 3.93 -0.11
N LEU A 200 20.05 2.98 -0.36
CA LEU A 200 18.62 3.19 -0.11
C LEU A 200 18.32 2.81 1.33
N ARG A 201 17.71 3.72 2.10
CA ARG A 201 17.14 3.42 3.41
C ARG A 201 15.71 3.91 3.49
N LEU A 202 14.77 2.98 3.45
CA LEU A 202 13.33 3.24 3.48
C LEU A 202 12.53 1.94 3.71
N ASP A 203 11.25 2.10 3.97
CA ASP A 203 10.25 1.05 3.82
C ASP A 203 9.46 1.30 2.53
N GLY A 204 9.15 0.24 1.78
CA GLY A 204 8.41 0.33 0.52
C GLY A 204 6.97 0.82 0.63
N GLY A 205 6.35 0.76 1.82
CA GLY A 205 5.05 1.41 2.07
C GLY A 205 5.11 2.93 1.90
N ASN A 206 6.30 3.52 2.03
CA ASN A 206 6.48 4.96 1.90
C ASN A 206 6.76 5.43 0.45
N ILE A 207 6.50 4.56 -0.53
CA ILE A 207 6.61 4.85 -1.97
C ILE A 207 5.30 4.47 -2.66
N LEU A 208 4.76 5.39 -3.44
CA LEU A 208 3.66 5.17 -4.37
C LEU A 208 4.14 5.47 -5.80
N SER A 209 3.47 4.89 -6.79
CA SER A 209 3.89 5.02 -8.19
C SER A 209 2.69 5.04 -9.13
N ASN A 210 2.67 5.96 -10.09
CA ASN A 210 1.82 5.88 -11.30
C ASN A 210 2.73 5.76 -12.54
N ARG A 211 2.23 5.83 -13.78
CA ARG A 211 3.10 5.66 -14.96
C ARG A 211 4.13 6.77 -15.11
N HIS A 212 3.83 7.97 -14.61
CA HIS A 212 4.63 9.16 -14.89
C HIS A 212 5.61 9.54 -13.78
N GLN A 213 5.27 9.29 -12.51
CA GLN A 213 6.07 9.70 -11.36
C GLN A 213 6.05 8.69 -10.23
N VAL A 214 7.05 8.81 -9.34
CA VAL A 214 7.04 8.21 -8.02
C VAL A 214 6.72 9.27 -6.99
N ILE A 215 5.89 8.91 -6.01
CA ILE A 215 5.56 9.76 -4.88
C ILE A 215 6.30 9.16 -3.68
N VAL A 216 7.10 9.98 -3.02
CA VAL A 216 8.02 9.57 -1.97
C VAL A 216 7.68 10.34 -0.70
N GLY A 217 7.40 9.64 0.40
CA GLY A 217 7.22 10.29 1.69
C GLY A 217 8.53 10.92 2.19
N ILE A 218 8.45 12.08 2.85
CA ILE A 218 9.62 12.83 3.32
C ILE A 218 10.53 11.98 4.21
N ASP A 219 9.97 11.11 5.04
CA ASP A 219 10.73 10.22 5.92
C ASP A 219 11.72 9.34 5.12
N SER A 220 11.32 8.85 3.93
CA SER A 220 12.22 8.06 3.08
C SER A 220 13.37 8.87 2.52
N VAL A 221 13.14 10.15 2.21
CA VAL A 221 14.19 11.07 1.78
C VAL A 221 15.17 11.30 2.92
N GLU A 222 14.68 11.56 4.12
CA GLU A 222 15.53 11.82 5.30
C GLU A 222 16.35 10.58 5.71
N HIS A 223 15.72 9.41 5.73
CA HIS A 223 16.41 8.15 6.05
C HIS A 223 17.47 7.79 5.02
N THR A 224 17.15 7.94 3.73
CA THR A 224 18.12 7.71 2.65
C THR A 224 19.24 8.75 2.66
N ALA A 225 18.93 10.02 2.95
CA ALA A 225 19.93 11.07 3.11
C ALA A 225 20.90 10.79 4.28
N ALA A 226 20.37 10.33 5.41
CA ALA A 226 21.18 9.89 6.56
C ALA A 226 22.09 8.72 6.17
N ARG A 227 21.56 7.73 5.44
CA ARG A 227 22.34 6.58 4.94
C ARG A 227 23.48 7.02 4.02
N LEU A 228 23.22 7.90 3.06
CA LEU A 228 24.25 8.42 2.16
C LEU A 228 25.34 9.19 2.92
N ARG A 229 24.95 9.96 3.94
CA ARG A 229 25.88 10.67 4.83
C ARG A 229 26.74 9.69 5.63
N GLU A 230 26.19 8.61 6.16
CA GLU A 230 26.96 7.57 6.87
C GLU A 230 28.02 6.91 5.98
N LEU A 231 27.67 6.65 4.72
CA LEU A 231 28.55 5.95 3.78
C LEU A 231 29.72 6.80 3.27
N VAL A 232 29.50 8.11 3.10
CA VAL A 232 30.48 8.98 2.40
C VAL A 232 30.98 10.14 3.26
N GLY A 233 30.17 10.62 4.20
CA GLY A 233 30.45 11.79 5.02
C GLY A 233 30.54 13.10 4.22
N GLY A 234 30.81 14.20 4.93
CA GLY A 234 30.98 15.54 4.38
C GLY A 234 29.72 16.39 4.36
N ASP A 235 29.91 17.68 4.08
CA ASP A 235 28.85 18.69 4.00
C ASP A 235 28.31 18.76 2.57
N ARG A 236 27.08 18.27 2.38
CA ARG A 236 26.39 18.16 1.08
C ARG A 236 24.88 18.25 1.31
N ASN A 237 24.14 18.61 0.26
CA ASN A 237 22.69 18.51 0.27
C ASN A 237 22.23 17.04 0.10
N TRP A 238 22.25 16.30 1.20
CA TRP A 238 21.95 14.85 1.20
C TRP A 238 20.49 14.55 0.80
N ASN A 239 19.54 15.43 1.11
CA ASN A 239 18.14 15.25 0.74
C ASN A 239 17.96 15.34 -0.79
N GLU A 240 18.61 16.31 -1.43
CA GLU A 240 18.60 16.41 -2.89
C GLU A 240 19.25 15.20 -3.56
N LEU A 241 20.35 14.68 -3.01
CA LEU A 241 20.99 13.46 -3.51
C LEU A 241 20.11 12.23 -3.32
N ALA A 242 19.38 12.11 -2.20
CA ALA A 242 18.42 11.03 -1.97
C ALA A 242 17.30 11.07 -3.02
N VAL A 243 16.73 12.25 -3.32
CA VAL A 243 15.74 12.41 -4.39
C VAL A 243 16.30 11.98 -5.74
N LYS A 244 17.52 12.41 -6.08
CA LYS A 244 18.18 12.00 -7.34
C LYS A 244 18.44 10.49 -7.41
N LEU A 245 18.70 9.85 -6.27
CA LEU A 245 18.84 8.39 -6.20
C LEU A 245 17.50 7.68 -6.47
N PHE A 246 16.40 8.16 -5.88
CA PHE A 246 15.07 7.62 -6.18
C PHE A 246 14.71 7.79 -7.67
N GLU A 247 14.96 8.97 -8.24
CA GLU A 247 14.70 9.21 -9.66
C GLU A 247 15.48 8.27 -10.58
N HIS A 248 16.74 7.99 -10.21
CA HIS A 248 17.60 7.06 -10.93
C HIS A 248 17.12 5.62 -10.82
N GLU A 249 16.94 5.10 -9.60
CA GLU A 249 16.60 3.70 -9.37
C GLU A 249 15.19 3.34 -9.86
N PHE A 250 14.25 4.29 -9.82
CA PHE A 250 12.87 4.07 -10.21
C PHE A 250 12.52 4.57 -11.62
N GLY A 251 13.46 5.23 -12.29
CA GLY A 251 13.34 5.64 -13.69
C GLY A 251 12.24 6.69 -13.94
N LYS A 252 11.86 7.46 -12.92
CA LYS A 252 10.75 8.42 -12.95
C LYS A 252 11.08 9.65 -12.10
N PRO A 253 10.56 10.84 -12.43
CA PRO A 253 10.59 11.99 -11.53
C PRO A 253 9.99 11.64 -10.17
N ALA A 254 10.59 12.17 -9.11
CA ALA A 254 10.14 11.95 -7.74
C ALA A 254 9.44 13.19 -7.18
N LEU A 255 8.18 13.03 -6.78
CA LEU A 255 7.42 14.02 -6.02
C LEU A 255 7.53 13.68 -4.53
N VAL A 256 8.16 14.56 -3.75
CA VAL A 256 8.30 14.37 -2.30
C VAL A 256 7.16 15.05 -1.56
N VAL A 257 6.47 14.30 -0.69
CA VAL A 257 5.29 14.74 0.08
C VAL A 257 5.46 14.49 1.59
N GLY A 258 4.61 15.09 2.41
CA GLY A 258 4.62 15.05 3.87
C GLY A 258 5.53 16.09 4.51
N LYS A 259 5.95 17.12 3.77
CA LYS A 259 6.85 18.18 4.29
C LYS A 259 6.07 19.18 5.12
N ASP A 260 6.72 19.80 6.10
CA ASP A 260 6.19 20.98 6.79
C ASP A 260 5.89 22.11 5.79
N ASP A 261 4.74 22.77 5.93
CA ASP A 261 4.40 23.97 5.19
C ASP A 261 4.57 25.19 6.10
N PRO A 262 5.68 25.95 5.96
CA PRO A 262 6.01 27.05 6.88
C PRO A 262 5.02 28.22 6.80
N ASP A 263 4.12 28.24 5.82
CA ASP A 263 3.07 29.24 5.69
C ASP A 263 1.81 28.90 6.53
N THR A 264 1.76 27.74 7.18
CA THR A 264 0.69 27.36 8.10
C THR A 264 1.09 27.54 9.57
N PRO A 265 0.12 27.69 10.50
CA PRO A 265 0.43 27.89 11.92
C PRO A 265 0.82 26.59 12.66
N GLU A 266 0.60 25.43 12.05
CA GLU A 266 0.89 24.12 12.64
C GLU A 266 2.15 23.57 11.98
N VAL A 267 3.05 22.98 12.77
CA VAL A 267 4.21 22.28 12.20
C VAL A 267 3.71 20.93 11.69
N GLU A 268 3.62 20.79 10.37
CA GLU A 268 3.12 19.57 9.75
C GLU A 268 4.22 18.51 9.61
N THR A 269 3.81 17.25 9.72
CA THR A 269 4.66 16.09 9.47
C THR A 269 3.97 15.14 8.50
N GLN A 270 4.69 14.13 8.02
CA GLN A 270 4.08 13.02 7.29
C GLN A 270 2.89 12.46 8.11
N PRO A 271 1.68 12.29 7.52
CA PRO A 271 0.47 12.00 8.31
C PRO A 271 0.51 10.64 9.02
N ALA A 272 1.16 9.66 8.40
CA ALA A 272 1.40 8.33 8.94
C ALA A 272 2.85 7.96 8.70
N PHE A 273 3.32 6.86 9.30
CA PHE A 273 4.70 6.38 9.11
C PHE A 273 4.98 5.94 7.66
N HIS A 274 3.95 5.54 6.89
CA HIS A 274 4.01 5.29 5.45
C HIS A 274 2.91 6.06 4.71
N ILE A 275 3.25 6.70 3.58
CA ILE A 275 2.27 7.44 2.78
C ILE A 275 1.19 6.57 2.13
N ASP A 276 1.43 5.27 1.91
CA ASP A 276 0.41 4.37 1.35
C ASP A 276 -0.72 4.03 2.33
N MET A 277 -0.56 4.39 3.60
CA MET A 277 -1.61 4.32 4.62
C MET A 277 -2.61 5.48 4.48
N VAL A 278 -2.26 6.53 3.75
CA VAL A 278 -3.05 7.78 3.75
C VAL A 278 -3.25 8.35 2.36
N ALA A 279 -2.60 7.82 1.34
CA ALA A 279 -2.78 8.27 -0.03
C ALA A 279 -2.68 7.12 -1.04
N THR A 280 -3.40 7.24 -2.15
CA THR A 280 -3.40 6.24 -3.21
C THR A 280 -3.63 6.89 -4.57
N PRO A 281 -2.78 6.62 -5.57
CA PRO A 281 -3.04 7.05 -6.94
C PRO A 281 -4.26 6.33 -7.52
N ILE A 282 -5.06 7.04 -8.31
CA ILE A 282 -6.21 6.51 -9.06
C ILE A 282 -6.01 6.86 -10.54
N GLY A 283 -5.41 5.92 -11.29
CA GLY A 283 -4.89 6.20 -12.62
C GLY A 283 -3.78 7.26 -12.61
N GLU A 284 -3.76 8.12 -13.63
CA GLU A 284 -2.73 9.15 -13.81
C GLU A 284 -3.13 10.55 -13.31
N GLU A 285 -4.43 10.84 -13.20
CA GLU A 285 -4.92 12.19 -12.95
C GLU A 285 -5.49 12.40 -11.54
N ASN A 286 -5.84 11.32 -10.85
CA ASN A 286 -6.55 11.39 -9.57
C ASN A 286 -5.71 10.81 -8.43
N PHE A 287 -5.94 11.34 -7.23
CA PHE A 287 -5.40 10.81 -5.98
C PHE A 287 -6.50 10.76 -4.93
N MET A 288 -6.54 9.69 -4.14
CA MET A 288 -7.32 9.66 -2.91
C MET A 288 -6.40 9.96 -1.73
N VAL A 289 -6.83 10.83 -0.82
CA VAL A 289 -6.14 11.16 0.43
C VAL A 289 -7.07 10.93 1.62
N GLY A 290 -6.57 10.28 2.65
CA GLY A 290 -7.28 10.03 3.89
C GLY A 290 -7.76 11.32 4.57
N ASP A 291 -8.81 11.20 5.38
CA ASP A 291 -9.43 12.34 6.05
C ASP A 291 -10.01 11.91 7.42
N PRO A 292 -9.28 12.16 8.52
CA PRO A 292 -9.76 11.83 9.86
C PRO A 292 -10.95 12.68 10.29
N GLY A 293 -11.06 13.93 9.82
CA GLY A 293 -12.21 14.79 10.06
C GLY A 293 -13.47 14.26 9.37
N LEU A 294 -13.36 13.72 8.15
CA LEU A 294 -14.47 13.05 7.47
C LEU A 294 -14.93 11.81 8.25
N ALA A 295 -14.00 10.95 8.65
CA ALA A 295 -14.34 9.78 9.46
C ALA A 295 -14.99 10.18 10.80
N SER A 296 -14.42 11.19 11.47
CA SER A 296 -14.90 11.68 12.75
C SER A 296 -16.32 12.25 12.67
N ARG A 297 -16.63 13.04 11.62
CA ARG A 297 -17.99 13.56 11.39
C ARG A 297 -19.00 12.43 11.21
N VAL A 298 -18.67 11.43 10.37
CA VAL A 298 -19.56 10.29 10.11
C VAL A 298 -19.85 9.50 11.40
N LEU A 299 -18.83 9.26 12.23
CA LEU A 299 -18.99 8.53 13.48
C LEU A 299 -19.72 9.36 14.56
N ALA A 300 -19.56 10.68 14.56
CA ALA A 300 -20.26 11.59 15.47
C ALA A 300 -21.77 11.72 15.17
N GLU A 301 -22.19 11.45 13.94
CA GLU A 301 -23.61 11.49 13.52
C GLU A 301 -24.40 10.23 13.91
N LEU A 302 -23.72 9.17 14.38
CA LEU A 302 -24.38 7.94 14.80
C LEU A 302 -25.21 8.15 16.08
N SER A 303 -26.37 7.50 16.15
CA SER A 303 -27.10 7.40 17.42
C SER A 303 -26.27 6.60 18.44
N PRO A 304 -26.54 6.76 19.75
CA PRO A 304 -25.86 5.98 20.79
C PRO A 304 -25.91 4.46 20.54
N GLU A 305 -27.06 3.95 20.06
CA GLU A 305 -27.26 2.54 19.74
C GLU A 305 -26.43 2.11 18.52
N GLN A 306 -26.42 2.92 17.46
CA GLN A 306 -25.63 2.65 16.26
C GLN A 306 -24.13 2.66 16.57
N ARG A 307 -23.67 3.63 17.36
CA ARG A 307 -22.27 3.72 17.80
C ARG A 307 -21.88 2.49 18.62
N ALA A 308 -22.72 2.06 19.56
CA ALA A 308 -22.47 0.85 20.36
C ALA A 308 -22.38 -0.41 19.48
N GLU A 309 -23.27 -0.55 18.48
CA GLU A 309 -23.24 -1.67 17.54
C GLU A 309 -21.96 -1.67 16.68
N VAL A 310 -21.60 -0.52 16.08
CA VAL A 310 -20.38 -0.37 15.28
C VAL A 310 -19.15 -0.69 16.12
N ASN A 311 -19.08 -0.13 17.33
CA ASN A 311 -17.97 -0.37 18.26
C ASN A 311 -17.82 -1.86 18.61
N GLN A 312 -18.93 -2.53 18.92
CA GLN A 312 -18.91 -3.96 19.25
C GLN A 312 -18.42 -4.81 18.07
N LYS A 313 -18.89 -4.52 16.85
CA LYS A 313 -18.48 -5.25 15.64
C LYS A 313 -17.00 -5.05 15.33
N MET A 314 -16.54 -3.80 15.31
CA MET A 314 -15.13 -3.48 15.08
C MET A 314 -14.21 -4.16 16.10
N ALA A 315 -14.52 -4.06 17.39
CA ALA A 315 -13.72 -4.69 18.43
C ALA A 315 -13.69 -6.22 18.29
N ALA A 316 -14.84 -6.86 18.02
CA ALA A 316 -14.89 -8.30 17.80
C ALA A 316 -14.09 -8.73 16.56
N ALA A 317 -14.22 -8.01 15.46
CA ALA A 317 -13.51 -8.27 14.20
C ALA A 317 -11.99 -8.08 14.33
N ALA A 318 -11.56 -7.11 15.13
CA ALA A 318 -10.16 -6.85 15.47
C ALA A 318 -9.59 -7.85 16.49
N GLY A 319 -10.42 -8.72 17.08
CA GLY A 319 -10.00 -9.63 18.15
C GLY A 319 -9.71 -8.93 19.49
N LEU A 320 -10.32 -7.76 19.71
CA LEU A 320 -10.19 -6.94 20.90
C LEU A 320 -11.39 -7.12 21.86
N ASP A 321 -11.25 -6.65 23.10
CA ASP A 321 -12.36 -6.68 24.07
C ASP A 321 -13.50 -5.77 23.60
N SER A 322 -14.65 -6.38 23.29
CA SER A 322 -15.89 -5.71 22.86
C SER A 322 -16.45 -4.67 23.84
N ARG A 323 -15.97 -4.62 25.08
CA ARG A 323 -16.35 -3.63 26.10
C ARG A 323 -15.59 -2.32 26.00
N ARG A 324 -14.49 -2.26 25.24
CA ARG A 324 -13.72 -1.02 25.01
C ARG A 324 -14.53 -0.06 24.14
N ASP A 325 -14.43 1.24 24.39
CA ASP A 325 -14.94 2.27 23.46
C ASP A 325 -13.90 2.52 22.36
N LEU A 326 -13.67 1.49 21.53
CA LEU A 326 -12.73 1.53 20.42
C LEU A 326 -13.00 2.72 19.48
N VAL A 327 -14.28 3.03 19.22
CA VAL A 327 -14.66 4.20 18.43
C VAL A 327 -14.21 5.49 19.11
N GLY A 328 -14.46 5.64 20.41
CA GLY A 328 -14.00 6.80 21.18
C GLY A 328 -12.49 6.95 21.19
N GLU A 329 -11.77 5.85 21.42
CA GLU A 329 -10.30 5.82 21.42
C GLU A 329 -9.72 6.22 20.05
N LEU A 330 -10.32 5.75 18.94
CA LEU A 330 -9.91 6.16 17.59
C LEU A 330 -10.15 7.66 17.32
N LEU A 331 -11.28 8.19 17.79
CA LEU A 331 -11.59 9.62 17.64
C LEU A 331 -10.63 10.49 18.45
N GLU A 332 -10.27 10.05 19.66
CA GLU A 332 -9.31 10.75 20.51
C GLU A 332 -7.90 10.75 19.90
N GLU A 333 -7.43 9.58 19.44
CA GLU A 333 -6.12 9.44 18.79
C GLU A 333 -6.00 10.37 17.57
N ASN A 334 -7.08 10.53 16.80
CA ASN A 334 -7.06 11.29 15.55
C ASN A 334 -7.44 12.77 15.68
N ALA A 335 -7.71 13.25 16.89
CA ALA A 335 -8.23 14.61 17.12
C ALA A 335 -7.31 15.73 16.59
N ASN A 336 -6.00 15.49 16.54
CA ASN A 336 -4.98 16.48 16.15
C ASN A 336 -4.20 16.09 14.89
N HIS A 337 -4.71 15.17 14.06
CA HIS A 337 -3.99 14.74 12.85
C HIS A 337 -4.43 15.47 11.58
N GLN A 338 -5.54 16.20 11.60
CA GLN A 338 -6.15 16.78 10.39
C GLN A 338 -5.19 17.62 9.55
N ALA A 339 -4.38 18.50 10.18
CA ALA A 339 -3.50 19.41 9.46
C ALA A 339 -2.48 18.66 8.58
N ASN A 340 -1.90 17.56 9.07
CA ASN A 340 -0.99 16.73 8.27
C ASN A 340 -1.69 16.18 7.01
N PHE A 341 -2.92 15.68 7.14
CA PHE A 341 -3.69 15.17 5.99
C PHE A 341 -4.09 16.27 5.01
N ASP A 342 -4.41 17.46 5.51
CA ASP A 342 -4.76 18.62 4.68
C ASP A 342 -3.54 19.13 3.91
N ASN A 343 -2.37 19.13 4.55
CA ASN A 343 -1.10 19.45 3.92
C ASN A 343 -0.74 18.44 2.81
N LEU A 344 -0.85 17.13 3.08
CA LEU A 344 -0.63 16.11 2.05
C LEU A 344 -1.55 16.31 0.82
N ALA A 345 -2.82 16.63 1.04
CA ALA A 345 -3.73 16.95 -0.06
C ALA A 345 -3.33 18.23 -0.82
N ARG A 346 -2.85 19.25 -0.11
CA ARG A 346 -2.35 20.50 -0.69
C ARG A 346 -1.11 20.27 -1.55
N GLU A 347 -0.16 19.46 -1.11
CA GLU A 347 1.04 19.10 -1.89
C GLU A 347 0.71 18.32 -3.17
N LEU A 348 -0.34 17.48 -3.14
CA LEU A 348 -0.77 16.68 -4.30
C LEU A 348 -1.64 17.46 -5.29
N SER A 349 -2.41 18.46 -4.84
CA SER A 349 -3.38 19.19 -5.66
C SER A 349 -2.83 19.92 -6.90
N PRO A 350 -1.57 20.43 -6.93
CA PRO A 350 -0.98 20.99 -8.15
C PRO A 350 -0.75 19.96 -9.26
N HIS A 351 -0.73 18.67 -8.91
CA HIS A 351 -0.41 17.56 -9.81
C HIS A 351 -1.62 16.68 -10.12
N TYR A 352 -2.64 16.68 -9.27
CA TYR A 352 -3.73 15.71 -9.29
C TYR A 352 -5.07 16.31 -8.87
N GLU A 353 -6.16 15.71 -9.34
CA GLU A 353 -7.47 15.85 -8.73
C GLU A 353 -7.51 15.02 -7.44
N VAL A 354 -7.61 15.70 -6.29
CA VAL A 354 -7.58 15.04 -4.97
C VAL A 354 -9.00 14.81 -4.45
N GLU A 355 -9.34 13.55 -4.19
CA GLU A 355 -10.54 13.13 -3.46
C GLU A 355 -10.21 12.77 -2.00
N ARG A 356 -11.10 13.12 -1.07
CA ARG A 356 -10.99 12.77 0.35
C ARG A 356 -11.74 11.48 0.66
N ILE A 357 -11.12 10.56 1.39
CA ILE A 357 -11.69 9.28 1.84
C ILE A 357 -11.54 9.16 3.36
N PRO A 358 -12.49 8.56 4.12
CA PRO A 358 -12.32 8.42 5.57
C PRO A 358 -11.01 7.71 5.92
N CYS A 359 -10.34 8.13 6.99
CA CYS A 359 -9.16 7.44 7.51
C CYS A 359 -9.06 7.69 9.01
N LEU A 360 -8.75 6.67 9.82
CA LEU A 360 -8.41 6.84 11.24
C LEU A 360 -7.14 6.04 11.51
N LEU A 361 -6.10 6.70 12.01
CA LEU A 361 -4.86 6.04 12.38
C LEU A 361 -5.02 5.35 13.73
N GLY A 362 -4.36 4.19 13.86
CA GLY A 362 -4.27 3.46 15.13
C GLY A 362 -3.05 3.89 15.94
N GLN A 363 -2.76 3.14 17.00
CA GLN A 363 -1.57 3.36 17.84
C GLN A 363 -0.44 2.44 17.42
N ARG A 364 0.75 3.01 17.28
CA ARG A 364 1.96 2.25 16.95
C ARG A 364 2.48 1.44 18.14
N PHE A 365 2.98 0.25 17.84
CA PHE A 365 3.65 -0.73 18.70
C PHE A 365 2.80 -1.31 19.84
N THR A 366 1.50 -1.02 19.89
CA THR A 366 0.62 -1.43 20.99
C THR A 366 -0.20 -2.68 20.72
N HIS A 367 -0.55 -2.94 19.45
CA HIS A 367 -1.59 -3.91 19.06
C HIS A 367 -2.93 -3.66 19.77
N SER A 368 -3.21 -2.42 20.18
CA SER A 368 -4.39 -2.08 20.98
C SER A 368 -5.43 -1.29 20.20
N LEU A 369 -5.04 -0.58 19.15
CA LEU A 369 -5.91 0.31 18.38
C LEU A 369 -5.65 0.12 16.88
N PRO A 370 -6.63 -0.39 16.10
CA PRO A 370 -6.47 -0.70 14.68
C PRO A 370 -6.35 0.56 13.83
N TYR A 371 -5.68 0.44 12.68
CA TYR A 371 -5.73 1.45 11.62
C TYR A 371 -6.96 1.24 10.74
N LEU A 372 -7.73 2.30 10.45
CA LEU A 372 -8.78 2.27 9.45
C LEU A 372 -8.32 3.07 8.23
N THR A 373 -7.67 2.40 7.28
CA THR A 373 -7.17 3.02 6.04
C THR A 373 -7.72 2.34 4.80
N TYR A 374 -8.51 3.10 4.03
CA TYR A 374 -9.03 2.62 2.75
C TYR A 374 -8.10 2.93 1.58
N ASN A 375 -6.96 3.57 1.86
CA ASN A 375 -5.92 3.87 0.90
C ASN A 375 -4.99 2.67 0.65
N ASN A 376 -4.78 1.84 1.68
CA ASN A 376 -3.86 0.72 1.65
C ASN A 376 -4.48 -0.52 0.95
N CYS A 377 -4.75 -0.38 -0.35
CA CYS A 377 -5.44 -1.36 -1.18
C CYS A 377 -4.58 -1.83 -2.38
N ILE A 378 -5.07 -2.86 -3.10
CA ILE A 378 -4.48 -3.32 -4.37
C ILE A 378 -5.43 -2.94 -5.51
N MET A 379 -4.89 -2.49 -6.64
CA MET A 379 -5.67 -2.18 -7.84
C MET A 379 -5.17 -2.91 -9.08
N GLU A 380 -6.12 -3.29 -9.93
CA GLU A 380 -5.90 -3.74 -11.29
C GLU A 380 -6.74 -2.90 -12.26
N VAL A 381 -6.10 -2.35 -13.29
CA VAL A 381 -6.76 -1.58 -14.34
C VAL A 381 -6.20 -1.99 -15.69
N TYR A 382 -6.94 -2.78 -16.46
CA TYR A 382 -6.53 -3.30 -17.77
C TYR A 382 -7.76 -3.62 -18.62
N ASP A 383 -7.68 -3.44 -19.94
CA ASP A 383 -8.82 -3.60 -20.84
C ASP A 383 -10.08 -2.87 -20.29
N ASP A 384 -11.19 -3.59 -20.11
CA ASP A 384 -12.42 -3.09 -19.49
C ASP A 384 -12.52 -3.42 -17.98
N VAL A 385 -11.46 -3.95 -17.38
CA VAL A 385 -11.40 -4.33 -15.96
C VAL A 385 -10.84 -3.17 -15.13
N LYS A 386 -11.63 -2.73 -14.14
CA LYS A 386 -11.18 -1.92 -13.01
C LYS A 386 -11.59 -2.61 -11.73
N LYS A 387 -10.63 -3.10 -10.96
CA LYS A 387 -10.88 -3.82 -9.70
C LYS A 387 -10.01 -3.29 -8.58
N VAL A 388 -10.61 -3.10 -7.41
CA VAL A 388 -9.89 -2.75 -6.18
C VAL A 388 -10.15 -3.82 -5.12
N TYR A 389 -9.08 -4.27 -4.48
CA TYR A 389 -9.14 -5.16 -3.32
C TYR A 389 -9.04 -4.28 -2.07
N LEU A 390 -10.20 -3.93 -1.53
CA LEU A 390 -10.38 -2.86 -0.56
C LEU A 390 -10.43 -3.42 0.87
N PRO A 391 -9.55 -2.98 1.79
CA PRO A 391 -9.68 -3.32 3.20
C PRO A 391 -11.04 -2.87 3.79
N GLN A 392 -11.62 -3.72 4.62
CA GLN A 392 -12.81 -3.47 5.42
C GLN A 392 -12.57 -3.83 6.88
N TYR A 393 -13.27 -3.12 7.77
CA TYR A 393 -12.93 -3.11 9.19
C TYR A 393 -14.11 -3.39 10.11
N ASP A 394 -15.23 -3.87 9.56
CA ASP A 394 -16.52 -3.97 10.24
C ASP A 394 -16.98 -2.64 10.85
N CYS A 395 -16.55 -1.53 10.22
CA CYS A 395 -17.01 -0.18 10.50
C CYS A 395 -17.94 0.26 9.37
N GLU A 396 -19.14 -0.33 9.34
CA GLU A 396 -20.07 -0.24 8.19
C GLU A 396 -20.26 1.18 7.63
N PRO A 397 -20.41 2.26 8.44
CA PRO A 397 -20.55 3.60 7.92
C PRO A 397 -19.34 4.07 7.09
N LEU A 398 -18.12 3.78 7.56
CA LEU A 398 -16.88 4.15 6.88
C LEU A 398 -16.57 3.19 5.72
N ASP A 399 -16.77 1.88 5.91
CA ASP A 399 -16.57 0.86 4.87
C ASP A 399 -17.45 1.12 3.65
N ARG A 400 -18.70 1.55 3.88
CA ARG A 400 -19.63 1.94 2.82
C ARG A 400 -19.17 3.20 2.09
N LEU A 401 -18.74 4.23 2.82
CA LEU A 401 -18.30 5.49 2.22
C LEU A 401 -17.06 5.28 1.34
N ALA A 402 -16.08 4.54 1.85
CA ALA A 402 -14.87 4.18 1.11
C ALA A 402 -15.17 3.39 -0.16
N ARG A 403 -16.01 2.34 -0.06
CA ARG A 403 -16.46 1.58 -1.23
C ARG A 403 -17.12 2.48 -2.28
N GLN A 404 -18.00 3.38 -1.86
CA GLN A 404 -18.66 4.32 -2.78
C GLN A 404 -17.67 5.26 -3.48
N SER A 405 -16.58 5.67 -2.82
CA SER A 405 -15.50 6.43 -3.47
C SER A 405 -14.89 5.64 -4.62
N TYR A 406 -14.47 4.39 -4.40
CA TYR A 406 -13.91 3.56 -5.47
C TYR A 406 -14.92 3.24 -6.59
N GLU A 407 -16.18 2.97 -6.23
CA GLU A 407 -17.26 2.73 -7.21
C GLU A 407 -17.48 3.95 -8.12
N ARG A 408 -17.36 5.19 -7.60
CA ARG A 408 -17.45 6.42 -8.42
C ARG A 408 -16.34 6.53 -9.47
N HIS A 409 -15.16 5.97 -9.18
CA HIS A 409 -14.04 5.87 -10.12
C HIS A 409 -14.14 4.67 -11.08
N GLY A 410 -15.26 3.95 -11.01
CA GLY A 410 -15.59 2.83 -11.90
C GLY A 410 -14.98 1.49 -11.49
N PHE A 411 -14.50 1.35 -10.25
CA PHE A 411 -13.97 0.09 -9.76
C PHE A 411 -15.08 -0.87 -9.33
N GLU A 412 -14.90 -2.14 -9.68
CA GLU A 412 -15.47 -3.27 -8.95
C GLU A 412 -14.72 -3.40 -7.62
N VAL A 413 -15.45 -3.36 -6.50
CA VAL A 413 -14.88 -3.44 -5.16
C VAL A 413 -14.94 -4.88 -4.65
N VAL A 414 -13.77 -5.48 -4.43
CA VAL A 414 -13.61 -6.77 -3.73
C VAL A 414 -13.24 -6.48 -2.28
N PRO A 415 -14.16 -6.68 -1.32
CA PRO A 415 -13.88 -6.42 0.08
C PRO A 415 -12.94 -7.46 0.67
N LEU A 416 -12.02 -6.98 1.53
CA LEU A 416 -11.07 -7.79 2.29
C LEU A 416 -11.27 -7.55 3.79
N ASP A 417 -11.52 -8.60 4.56
CA ASP A 417 -11.72 -8.49 6.01
C ASP A 417 -10.37 -8.28 6.71
N MET A 418 -10.05 -7.02 7.06
CA MET A 418 -8.72 -6.59 7.49
C MET A 418 -8.67 -6.11 8.95
N ALA A 419 -9.80 -6.11 9.68
CA ALA A 419 -9.90 -5.64 11.06
C ALA A 419 -8.86 -6.27 12.01
N ALA A 420 -8.67 -7.59 11.97
CA ALA A 420 -7.69 -8.28 12.81
C ALA A 420 -6.23 -8.08 12.36
N ILE A 421 -6.02 -7.76 11.08
CA ILE A 421 -4.69 -7.54 10.51
C ILE A 421 -4.21 -6.15 10.86
N THR A 422 -5.10 -5.16 10.82
CA THR A 422 -4.71 -3.74 10.92
C THR A 422 -4.39 -3.27 12.33
N VAL A 423 -4.67 -4.12 13.33
CA VAL A 423 -4.10 -4.00 14.69
C VAL A 423 -2.57 -4.11 14.67
N LEU A 424 -2.01 -4.73 13.63
CA LEU A 424 -0.57 -4.87 13.40
C LEU A 424 0.00 -3.70 12.57
N GLU A 425 -0.71 -2.56 12.52
CA GLU A 425 -0.29 -1.30 11.87
C GLU A 425 -0.29 -1.28 10.33
N GLY A 426 -0.68 -2.35 9.64
CA GLY A 426 -0.71 -2.38 8.18
C GLY A 426 -2.03 -2.83 7.57
N ALA A 427 -2.09 -2.87 6.25
CA ALA A 427 -3.21 -3.45 5.50
C ALA A 427 -2.72 -4.23 4.26
N ILE A 428 -3.57 -4.40 3.24
CA ILE A 428 -3.29 -5.38 2.18
C ILE A 428 -2.13 -4.94 1.27
N ARG A 429 -1.94 -3.63 1.08
CA ARG A 429 -0.82 -3.13 0.30
C ARG A 429 0.50 -3.34 1.02
N CYS A 430 0.55 -3.17 2.34
CA CYS A 430 1.73 -3.48 3.16
C CYS A 430 2.11 -4.97 3.09
N SER A 431 1.12 -5.86 2.96
CA SER A 431 1.32 -7.32 2.95
C SER A 431 1.46 -7.94 1.56
N SER A 432 1.61 -7.12 0.51
CA SER A 432 1.72 -7.59 -0.87
C SER A 432 2.62 -6.70 -1.74
N TYR A 433 3.22 -7.28 -2.78
CA TYR A 433 3.91 -6.50 -3.82
C TYR A 433 3.76 -7.18 -5.19
N ALA A 434 3.34 -6.43 -6.21
CA ALA A 434 3.37 -6.91 -7.59
C ALA A 434 4.83 -7.01 -8.07
N LEU A 435 5.27 -8.20 -8.45
CA LEU A 435 6.55 -8.43 -9.13
C LEU A 435 6.41 -8.25 -10.64
N GLU A 436 5.20 -8.34 -11.18
CA GLU A 436 4.94 -8.19 -12.60
C GLU A 436 3.58 -7.53 -12.81
N ARG A 437 3.54 -6.57 -13.75
CA ARG A 437 2.30 -5.98 -14.26
C ARG A 437 2.33 -5.93 -15.78
N HIS A 438 1.19 -6.23 -16.40
CA HIS A 438 0.96 -6.03 -17.82
C HIS A 438 0.20 -4.72 -18.00
N LEU A 439 0.86 -3.71 -18.56
CA LEU A 439 0.34 -2.34 -18.69
C LEU A 439 -0.47 -2.11 -19.96
#